data_AF-A0A8T4MYF3-F1
#
_entry.id   AF-A0A8T4MYF3-F1
#
_cell.length_a   1.000
_cell.length_b   1.000
_cell.length_c   1.000
_cell.angle_alpha   90.00
_cell.angle_beta   90.00
_cell.angle_gamma   90.00
#
_symmetry.space_group_name_H-M   'P 1'
#
loop_
_entity.id
_entity.type
_entity.pdbx_description
1 polymer ?
#
loop_
_entity_poly.entity_id
_entity_poly.type
_entity_poly.pdbx_seq_one_letter_code
_entity_poly.pdbx_strand_id
1 'polypeptide(L)'
;MGWTLEEIKFLEKTYPSPIELRTISDNLNKSIKSIRHKAAREGLSRGKPPHNKPKNKKYRKEIDKKYYIKNKNEILNRRRKRIESFRIELKKSLGGKCSKCGYNKNLHALDFHQIGDKEGTLSRLIRDQARHKALKESKKCILLCANCHRELHNSGQ
;
A
#
# COMPACT_ATOMS: atom_id res chain seq x y z
N MET A 1 -21.72 40.33 -13.39
CA MET A 1 -21.39 40.84 -12.04
C MET A 1 -20.00 41.46 -12.10
N GLY A 2 -19.91 42.76 -11.78
CA GLY A 2 -18.64 43.48 -11.75
C GLY A 2 -17.76 43.02 -10.59
N TRP A 3 -16.46 43.29 -10.73
CA TRP A 3 -15.49 43.15 -9.65
C TRP A 3 -15.12 44.55 -9.16
N THR A 4 -15.18 44.79 -7.86
CA THR A 4 -14.77 46.08 -7.29
C THR A 4 -13.24 46.15 -7.17
N LEU A 5 -12.69 47.36 -7.05
CA LEU A 5 -11.25 47.56 -6.83
C LEU A 5 -10.77 46.90 -5.53
N GLU A 6 -11.62 46.87 -4.50
CA GLU A 6 -11.32 46.24 -3.21
C GLU A 6 -11.29 44.72 -3.33
N GLU A 7 -12.24 44.12 -4.06
CA GLU A 7 -12.26 42.68 -4.34
C GLU A 7 -11.04 42.25 -5.16
N ILE A 8 -10.59 43.08 -6.11
CA ILE A 8 -9.39 42.82 -6.92
C ILE A 8 -8.14 42.87 -6.05
N LYS A 9 -7.97 43.93 -5.24
CA LYS A 9 -6.82 44.05 -4.31
C LYS A 9 -6.77 42.90 -3.30
N PHE A 10 -7.93 42.51 -2.77
CA PHE A 10 -8.04 41.35 -1.89
C PHE A 10 -7.61 40.06 -2.61
N LEU A 11 -8.06 39.88 -3.86
CA LEU A 11 -7.72 38.72 -4.68
C LEU A 11 -6.21 38.69 -5.01
N GLU A 12 -5.60 39.81 -5.39
CA GLU A 12 -4.16 39.93 -5.64
C GLU A 12 -3.32 39.48 -4.44
N LYS A 13 -3.74 39.86 -3.24
CA LYS A 13 -3.05 39.52 -1.99
C LYS A 13 -3.25 38.05 -1.58
N THR A 14 -4.46 37.52 -1.75
CA THR A 14 -4.85 36.23 -1.17
C THR A 14 -4.76 35.06 -2.16
N TYR A 15 -4.94 35.31 -3.45
CA TYR A 15 -4.97 34.25 -4.46
C TYR A 15 -3.64 33.52 -4.61
N PRO A 16 -2.46 34.18 -4.63
CA PRO A 16 -1.17 33.49 -4.74
C PRO A 16 -0.73 32.74 -3.46
N SER A 17 -1.39 33.00 -2.32
CA SER A 17 -1.11 32.42 -1.00
C SER A 17 -1.65 30.98 -0.86
N PRO A 18 -1.08 30.14 0.04
CA PRO A 18 -1.57 28.77 0.31
C PRO A 18 -2.97 28.67 0.93
N ILE A 19 -3.69 29.77 1.11
CA ILE A 19 -5.07 29.82 1.64
C ILE A 19 -6.02 29.01 0.73
N GLU A 20 -6.97 28.27 1.31
CA GLU A 20 -7.93 27.49 0.55
C GLU A 20 -8.85 28.35 -0.33
N LEU A 21 -9.17 27.86 -1.53
CA LEU A 21 -10.05 28.58 -2.46
C LEU A 21 -11.48 28.77 -1.93
N ARG A 22 -11.92 27.90 -1.01
CA ARG A 22 -13.22 28.00 -0.37
C ARG A 22 -13.30 29.22 0.56
N THR A 23 -12.24 29.46 1.35
CA THR A 23 -12.13 30.68 2.17
C THR A 23 -12.23 31.95 1.34
N ILE A 24 -11.55 32.01 0.18
CA ILE A 24 -11.63 33.16 -0.73
C ILE A 24 -13.04 33.29 -1.33
N SER A 25 -13.68 32.16 -1.66
CA SER A 25 -15.07 32.08 -2.14
C SER A 25 -16.06 32.66 -1.14
N ASP A 26 -15.93 32.30 0.13
CA ASP A 26 -16.82 32.72 1.20
C ASP A 26 -16.65 34.21 1.51
N ASN A 27 -15.41 34.72 1.50
CA ASN A 27 -15.11 36.14 1.76
C ASN A 27 -15.58 37.06 0.63
N LEU A 28 -15.42 36.64 -0.63
CA LEU A 28 -15.83 37.44 -1.78
C LEU A 28 -17.28 37.21 -2.17
N ASN A 29 -17.97 36.26 -1.54
CA ASN A 29 -19.29 35.78 -1.93
C ASN A 29 -19.40 35.50 -3.44
N LYS A 30 -18.36 34.90 -4.02
CA LYS A 30 -18.26 34.59 -5.46
C LYS A 30 -17.88 33.14 -5.64
N SER A 31 -18.41 32.49 -6.68
CA SER A 31 -18.06 31.10 -6.96
C SER A 31 -16.57 30.93 -7.23
N ILE A 32 -16.01 29.80 -6.80
CA ILE A 32 -14.60 29.43 -7.05
C ILE A 32 -14.26 29.51 -8.55
N LYS A 33 -15.20 29.19 -9.44
CA LYS A 33 -15.03 29.31 -10.90
C LYS A 33 -14.82 30.78 -11.30
N SER A 34 -15.66 31.69 -10.81
CA SER A 34 -15.54 33.13 -11.06
C SER A 34 -14.20 33.69 -10.59
N ILE A 35 -13.76 33.29 -9.39
CA ILE A 35 -12.49 33.69 -8.78
C ILE A 35 -11.31 33.26 -9.66
N ARG A 36 -11.29 32.01 -10.14
CA ARG A 36 -10.22 31.52 -11.04
C ARG A 36 -10.17 32.29 -12.36
N HIS A 37 -11.32 32.56 -12.97
CA HIS A 37 -11.38 33.33 -14.21
C HIS A 37 -10.89 34.75 -14.01
N LYS A 38 -11.28 35.41 -12.91
CA LYS A 38 -10.79 36.76 -12.61
C LYS A 38 -9.29 36.76 -12.34
N ALA A 39 -8.80 35.85 -11.50
CA ALA A 39 -7.37 35.75 -11.20
C ALA A 39 -6.53 35.54 -12.47
N ALA A 40 -6.99 34.71 -13.41
CA ALA A 40 -6.30 34.53 -14.69
C ALA A 40 -6.25 35.82 -15.53
N ARG A 41 -7.30 36.63 -15.52
CA ARG A 41 -7.34 37.93 -16.22
C ARG A 41 -6.42 38.97 -15.58
N GLU A 42 -6.26 38.92 -14.26
CA GLU A 42 -5.32 39.78 -13.51
C GLU A 42 -3.89 39.21 -13.51
N GLY A 43 -3.60 38.16 -14.28
CA GLY A 43 -2.26 37.54 -14.34
C GLY A 43 -1.84 36.83 -13.05
N LEU A 44 -2.76 36.60 -12.11
CA LEU A 44 -2.48 35.98 -10.82
C LEU A 44 -2.39 34.46 -10.97
N SER A 45 -1.27 33.92 -10.50
CA SER A 45 -1.03 32.48 -10.47
C SER A 45 -1.04 31.96 -9.04
N ARG A 46 -1.67 30.81 -8.84
CA ARG A 46 -1.46 30.01 -7.63
C ARG A 46 -0.20 29.19 -7.85
N GLY A 47 0.78 29.34 -6.96
CA GLY A 47 1.91 28.42 -6.91
C GLY A 47 1.39 26.98 -6.87
N LYS A 48 2.04 26.06 -7.58
CA LYS A 48 1.72 24.64 -7.50
C LYS A 48 1.70 24.25 -6.00
N PRO A 49 0.70 23.50 -5.50
CA PRO A 49 0.81 22.93 -4.15
C PRO A 49 2.18 22.27 -4.03
N PRO A 50 2.88 22.41 -2.89
CA PRO A 50 4.26 21.95 -2.77
C PRO A 50 4.31 20.44 -3.00
N HIS A 51 4.56 20.07 -4.25
CA HIS A 51 4.91 18.73 -4.63
C HIS A 51 6.40 18.64 -4.33
N ASN A 52 6.76 18.56 -3.04
CA ASN A 52 8.16 18.42 -2.65
C ASN A 52 8.62 16.98 -2.92
N LYS A 53 8.46 16.54 -4.17
CA LYS A 53 9.06 15.35 -4.73
C LYS A 53 10.08 15.86 -5.74
N PRO A 54 11.39 15.78 -5.44
CA PRO A 54 12.40 16.25 -6.37
C PRO A 54 12.30 15.47 -7.67
N LYS A 55 12.29 16.17 -8.82
CA LYS A 55 12.15 15.53 -10.14
C LYS A 55 13.38 14.70 -10.54
N ASN A 56 14.55 14.99 -9.96
CA ASN A 56 15.82 14.32 -10.27
C ASN A 56 15.87 12.90 -9.68
N LYS A 57 15.95 11.88 -10.56
CA LYS A 57 16.01 10.45 -10.21
C LYS A 57 17.19 10.09 -9.29
N LYS A 58 18.36 10.71 -9.48
CA LYS A 58 19.56 10.47 -8.66
C LYS A 58 19.34 10.95 -7.23
N TYR A 59 18.86 12.19 -7.09
CA TYR A 59 18.57 12.79 -5.79
C TYR A 59 17.43 12.07 -5.05
N ARG A 60 16.39 11.61 -5.76
CA ARG A 60 15.34 10.75 -5.17
C ARG A 60 15.91 9.45 -4.59
N LYS A 61 16.79 8.77 -5.33
CA LYS A 61 17.40 7.51 -4.88
C LYS A 61 18.18 7.70 -3.59
N GLU A 62 18.86 8.83 -3.43
CA GLU A 62 19.60 9.16 -2.21
C GLU A 62 18.67 9.43 -1.01
N ILE A 63 17.59 10.19 -1.21
CA ILE A 63 16.57 10.42 -0.17
C ILE A 63 15.90 9.10 0.22
N ASP A 64 15.45 8.31 -0.75
CA ASP A 64 14.81 7.01 -0.52
C ASP A 64 15.76 6.06 0.22
N LYS A 65 17.05 6.07 -0.13
CA LYS A 65 18.10 5.31 0.58
C LYS A 65 18.24 5.77 2.03
N LYS A 66 18.33 7.08 2.27
CA LYS A 66 18.43 7.65 3.64
C LYS A 66 17.19 7.29 4.47
N TYR A 67 16.00 7.44 3.90
CA TYR A 67 14.74 7.06 4.53
C TYR A 67 14.71 5.54 4.82
N TYR A 68 15.07 4.70 3.86
CA TYR A 68 15.11 3.25 4.05
C TYR A 68 16.08 2.86 5.16
N ILE A 69 17.28 3.42 5.20
CA ILE A 69 18.28 3.13 6.26
C ILE A 69 17.72 3.55 7.61
N LYS A 70 17.21 4.79 7.74
CA LYS A 70 16.63 5.32 8.98
C LYS A 70 15.46 4.46 9.50
N ASN A 71 14.64 3.94 8.60
CA ASN A 71 13.41 3.21 8.94
C ASN A 71 13.50 1.70 8.67
N LYS A 72 14.71 1.15 8.48
CA LYS A 72 14.94 -0.22 7.98
C LYS A 72 14.20 -1.25 8.82
N ASN A 73 14.40 -1.21 10.13
CA ASN A 73 13.80 -2.17 11.06
C ASN A 73 12.28 -2.10 11.05
N GLU A 74 11.72 -0.89 11.03
CA GLU A 74 10.27 -0.71 10.98
C GLU A 74 9.67 -1.23 9.66
N ILE A 75 10.32 -0.93 8.53
CA ILE A 75 9.90 -1.42 7.21
C ILE A 75 9.94 -2.96 7.16
N LEU A 76 11.01 -3.56 7.68
CA LEU A 76 11.15 -5.02 7.74
C LEU A 76 10.11 -5.66 8.67
N ASN A 77 9.84 -5.05 9.82
CA ASN A 77 8.83 -5.52 10.77
C ASN A 77 7.42 -5.44 10.18
N ARG A 78 7.06 -4.34 9.52
CA ARG A 78 5.78 -4.19 8.80
C ARG A 78 5.65 -5.25 7.70
N ARG A 79 6.72 -5.52 6.94
CA ARG A 79 6.75 -6.58 5.92
C ARG A 79 6.54 -7.96 6.54
N ARG A 80 7.26 -8.29 7.62
CA ARG A 80 7.14 -9.57 8.33
C ARG A 80 5.71 -9.79 8.84
N LYS A 81 5.11 -8.77 9.48
CA LYS A 81 3.73 -8.82 9.98
C LYS A 81 2.72 -9.10 8.86
N ARG A 82 2.85 -8.44 7.70
CA ARG A 82 1.96 -8.66 6.54
C ARG A 82 2.08 -10.05 5.94
N ILE A 83 3.32 -10.54 5.81
CA ILE A 83 3.59 -11.90 5.30
C ILE A 83 2.97 -12.92 6.26
N GLU A 84 3.18 -12.75 7.56
CA GLU A 84 2.69 -13.70 8.56
C GLU A 84 1.17 -13.67 8.67
N SER A 85 0.55 -12.49 8.69
CA SER A 85 -0.91 -12.37 8.72
C SER A 85 -1.56 -13.04 7.52
N PHE A 86 -0.98 -12.86 6.33
CA PHE A 86 -1.47 -13.51 5.11
C PHE A 86 -1.26 -15.03 5.12
N ARG A 87 -0.12 -15.50 5.64
CA ARG A 87 0.13 -16.93 5.81
C ARG A 87 -0.89 -17.57 6.74
N ILE A 88 -1.19 -16.93 7.88
CA ILE A 88 -2.19 -17.41 8.84
C ILE A 88 -3.59 -17.42 8.20
N GLU A 89 -3.96 -16.36 7.48
CA GLU A 89 -5.22 -16.27 6.74
C GLU A 89 -5.40 -17.43 5.76
N LEU A 90 -4.37 -17.71 4.95
CA LEU A 90 -4.38 -18.86 4.03
C LEU A 90 -4.52 -20.19 4.76
N LYS A 91 -3.77 -20.40 5.84
CA LYS A 91 -3.88 -21.64 6.65
C LYS A 91 -5.29 -21.81 7.21
N LYS A 92 -5.91 -20.75 7.71
CA LYS A 92 -7.30 -20.80 8.19
C LYS A 92 -8.28 -21.13 7.06
N SER A 93 -8.09 -20.55 5.87
CA SER A 93 -8.94 -20.84 4.70
C SER A 93 -8.87 -22.29 4.21
N LEU A 94 -7.76 -22.99 4.49
CA LEU A 94 -7.57 -24.42 4.20
C LEU A 94 -7.98 -25.34 5.37
N GLY A 95 -8.74 -24.81 6.33
CA GLY A 95 -9.30 -25.57 7.45
C GLY A 95 -8.50 -25.48 8.76
N GLY A 96 -7.31 -24.88 8.77
CA GLY A 96 -6.56 -24.59 10.00
C GLY A 96 -6.06 -25.81 10.78
N LYS A 97 -6.05 -26.99 10.17
CA LYS A 97 -5.62 -28.25 10.78
C LYS A 97 -4.87 -29.11 9.77
N CYS A 98 -4.07 -30.05 10.28
CA CYS A 98 -3.44 -31.07 9.44
C CYS A 98 -4.52 -31.95 8.78
N SER A 99 -4.48 -32.09 7.46
CA SER A 99 -5.40 -32.91 6.68
C SER A 99 -5.20 -34.41 6.90
N LYS A 100 -4.00 -34.85 7.34
CA LYS A 100 -3.69 -36.28 7.60
C LYS A 100 -4.03 -36.72 9.02
N CYS A 101 -3.58 -35.98 10.05
CA CYS A 101 -3.70 -36.39 11.46
C CYS A 101 -4.58 -35.46 12.32
N GLY A 102 -5.15 -34.40 11.75
CA GLY A 102 -6.04 -33.49 12.47
C GLY A 102 -5.38 -32.49 13.42
N TYR A 103 -4.03 -32.49 13.56
CA TYR A 103 -3.31 -31.53 14.41
C TYR A 103 -3.71 -30.07 14.14
N ASN A 104 -4.15 -29.36 15.18
CA ASN A 104 -4.65 -27.98 15.09
C ASN A 104 -4.19 -27.08 16.26
N LYS A 105 -3.24 -27.54 17.09
CA LYS A 105 -2.78 -26.80 18.29
C LYS A 105 -1.97 -25.55 17.93
N ASN A 106 -1.22 -25.58 16.84
CA ASN A 106 -0.40 -24.45 16.41
C ASN A 106 -0.37 -24.34 14.87
N LEU A 107 -0.94 -23.26 14.33
CA LEU A 107 -0.93 -23.00 12.89
C LEU A 107 0.49 -22.86 12.32
N HIS A 108 1.46 -22.39 13.10
CA HIS A 108 2.85 -22.27 12.65
C HIS A 108 3.51 -23.63 12.39
N ALA A 109 3.03 -24.70 13.04
CA ALA A 109 3.53 -26.07 12.82
C ALA A 109 2.88 -26.77 11.62
N LEU A 110 1.96 -26.09 10.91
CA LEU A 110 1.37 -26.56 9.67
C LEU A 110 2.12 -25.99 8.46
N ASP A 111 2.36 -26.81 7.45
CA ASP A 111 2.98 -26.45 6.19
C ASP A 111 2.01 -26.70 5.03
N PHE A 112 2.16 -25.91 3.97
CA PHE A 112 1.41 -26.11 2.74
C PHE A 112 2.09 -27.20 1.92
N HIS A 113 1.36 -28.28 1.67
CA HIS A 113 1.79 -29.35 0.79
C HIS A 113 0.99 -29.24 -0.51
N GLN A 114 1.68 -29.13 -1.64
CA GLN A 114 1.03 -29.04 -2.95
C GLN A 114 0.71 -30.44 -3.46
N ILE A 115 -0.50 -30.63 -3.98
CA ILE A 115 -0.94 -31.91 -4.57
C ILE A 115 -0.72 -31.83 -6.09
N GLY A 116 0.02 -32.78 -6.67
CA GLY A 116 0.26 -32.92 -8.11
C GLY A 116 1.61 -32.37 -8.61
N ASP A 117 1.72 -32.18 -9.93
CA ASP A 117 2.99 -31.87 -10.61
C ASP A 117 3.44 -30.42 -10.43
N LYS A 118 4.16 -30.18 -9.33
CA LYS A 118 5.28 -29.23 -9.11
C LYS A 118 5.36 -28.90 -7.64
N GLU A 119 6.57 -28.89 -7.09
CA GLU A 119 6.82 -28.33 -5.77
C GLU A 119 7.14 -26.83 -5.87
N GLY A 120 6.51 -26.02 -5.03
CA GLY A 120 7.22 -24.87 -4.45
C GLY A 120 6.84 -23.44 -4.87
N THR A 121 5.64 -23.16 -5.41
CA THR A 121 5.29 -21.77 -5.75
C THR A 121 4.68 -20.99 -4.58
N LEU A 122 3.86 -21.62 -3.72
CA LEU A 122 3.02 -20.87 -2.78
C LEU A 122 3.81 -20.09 -1.72
N SER A 123 4.79 -20.72 -1.06
CA SER A 123 5.64 -20.04 -0.05
C SER A 123 6.39 -18.84 -0.63
N ARG A 124 6.84 -18.94 -1.88
CA ARG A 124 7.46 -17.83 -2.61
C ARG A 124 6.45 -16.73 -2.90
N LEU A 125 5.25 -17.07 -3.40
CA LEU A 125 4.20 -16.10 -3.71
C LEU A 125 3.75 -15.33 -2.46
N ILE A 126 3.67 -15.98 -1.30
CA ILE A 126 3.40 -15.35 -0.01
C ILE A 126 4.51 -14.35 0.35
N ARG A 127 5.78 -14.77 0.26
CA ARG A 127 6.96 -13.93 0.57
C ARG A 127 7.08 -12.70 -0.35
N ASP A 128 6.72 -12.87 -1.62
CA ASP A 128 6.73 -11.84 -2.64
C ASP A 128 5.46 -10.96 -2.58
N GLN A 129 4.55 -11.23 -1.63
CA GLN A 129 3.27 -10.53 -1.43
C GLN A 129 2.35 -10.55 -2.66
N ALA A 130 2.46 -11.58 -3.51
CA ALA A 130 1.65 -11.77 -4.69
C ALA A 130 0.28 -12.39 -4.34
N ARG A 131 -0.54 -11.67 -3.55
CA ARG A 131 -1.77 -12.20 -2.90
C ARG A 131 -2.69 -12.97 -3.85
N HIS A 132 -3.03 -12.38 -5.00
CA HIS A 132 -3.95 -13.02 -5.96
C HIS A 132 -3.38 -14.33 -6.54
N LYS A 133 -2.07 -14.39 -6.84
CA LYS A 133 -1.43 -15.61 -7.31
C LYS A 133 -1.34 -16.66 -6.19
N ALA A 134 -1.01 -16.23 -4.98
CA ALA A 134 -0.96 -17.11 -3.81
C ALA A 134 -2.33 -17.72 -3.50
N LEU A 135 -3.42 -16.95 -3.58
CA LEU A 135 -4.79 -17.45 -3.39
C LEU A 135 -5.20 -18.49 -4.45
N LYS A 136 -4.76 -18.32 -5.70
CA LYS A 136 -5.01 -19.31 -6.76
C LYS A 136 -4.24 -20.59 -6.50
N GLU A 137 -2.96 -20.47 -6.13
CA GLU A 137 -2.11 -21.63 -5.87
C GLU A 137 -2.50 -22.37 -4.59
N SER A 138 -2.96 -21.66 -3.56
CA SER A 138 -3.38 -22.29 -2.29
C SER A 138 -4.53 -23.28 -2.46
N LYS A 139 -5.36 -23.14 -3.49
CA LYS A 139 -6.43 -24.10 -3.81
C LYS A 139 -5.91 -25.49 -4.22
N LYS A 140 -4.64 -25.58 -4.62
CA LYS A 140 -3.97 -26.84 -4.97
C LYS A 140 -3.15 -27.41 -3.81
N CYS A 141 -3.25 -26.79 -2.63
CA CYS A 141 -2.49 -27.19 -1.46
C CYS A 141 -3.42 -27.74 -0.38
N ILE A 142 -2.89 -28.70 0.37
CA ILE A 142 -3.44 -29.12 1.66
C ILE A 142 -2.51 -28.66 2.78
N LEU A 143 -3.01 -28.70 4.01
CA LEU A 143 -2.20 -28.43 5.19
C LEU A 143 -1.76 -29.73 5.83
N LEU A 144 -0.48 -29.83 6.14
CA LEU A 144 0.07 -30.95 6.90
C LEU A 144 0.88 -30.43 8.07
N CYS A 145 0.86 -31.12 9.20
CA CYS A 145 1.83 -30.81 10.26
C CYS A 145 3.23 -31.21 9.81
N ALA A 146 4.25 -30.62 10.43
CA ALA A 146 5.66 -30.87 10.09
C ALA A 146 6.01 -32.37 10.01
N ASN A 147 5.45 -33.21 10.90
CA ASN A 147 5.69 -34.66 10.88
C ASN A 147 5.05 -35.33 9.66
N CYS A 148 3.74 -35.17 9.47
CA CYS A 148 3.04 -35.73 8.32
C CYS A 148 3.58 -35.23 6.98
N HIS A 149 4.03 -33.97 6.93
CA HIS A 149 4.64 -33.40 5.73
C HIS A 149 5.97 -34.08 5.40
N ARG A 150 6.83 -34.31 6.40
CA ARG A 150 8.10 -35.02 6.22
C ARG A 150 7.91 -36.49 5.88
N GLU A 151 6.98 -37.18 6.53
CA GLU A 151 6.65 -38.58 6.24
C GLU A 151 6.24 -38.81 4.79
N LEU A 152 5.48 -37.88 4.19
CA LEU A 152 5.08 -37.99 2.79
C LEU A 152 6.28 -37.87 1.85
N HIS A 153 7.17 -36.92 2.10
CA HIS A 153 8.38 -36.70 1.29
C HIS A 153 9.45 -37.79 1.50
N ASN A 154 9.48 -38.41 2.67
CA ASN A 154 10.47 -39.42 3.06
C ASN A 154 9.84 -40.81 3.19
N SER A 155 8.87 -41.18 2.36
CA SER A 155 8.09 -42.42 2.45
C SER A 155 8.86 -43.72 2.12
N GLY A 156 10.19 -43.74 2.30
CA GLY A 156 11.08 -44.86 2.01
C GLY A 156 12.03 -45.25 3.14
N GLN A 157 11.59 -45.22 4.40
CA GLN A 157 12.32 -45.79 5.54
C GLN A 157 11.50 -46.84 6.26
#